data_AF-A0A1I5A035-F1
#
_entry.id   AF-A0A1I5A035-F1
#
_cell.length_a   1.000
_cell.length_b   1.000
_cell.length_c   1.000
_cell.angle_alpha   90.00
_cell.angle_beta   90.00
_cell.angle_gamma   90.00
#
_symmetry.space_group_name_H-M   'P 1'
#
loop_
_entity.id
_entity.type
_entity.pdbx_description
1 polymer ?
#
loop_
_entity_poly.entity_id
_entity_poly.type
_entity_poly.pdbx_seq_one_letter_code
_entity_poly.pdbx_strand_id
1 'polypeptide(L)'
;MSRASNQEAFAVPDRSAPATTSGASRLDAATTYAPRDHARTQFRDYLAQLIGVVEQHPEPGMARDESLWRLAELVDELSRDPLSPRRVQSRWLRLVPLLSEVRPDIPIPALTDLLHRALGTA
;
A
#
# COMPACT_ATOMS: atom_id res chain seq x y z
N MET A 1 77.72 26.51 12.47
CA MET A 1 76.32 26.68 12.94
C MET A 1 75.42 26.75 11.72
N SER A 2 74.88 25.61 11.31
CA SER A 2 74.08 25.44 10.08
C SER A 2 72.67 25.97 10.30
N ARG A 3 72.24 26.95 9.47
CA ARG A 3 70.89 27.52 9.50
C ARG A 3 70.11 27.06 8.27
N ALA A 4 69.07 26.28 8.55
CA ALA A 4 67.77 26.15 7.90
C ALA A 4 67.68 26.29 6.36
N SER A 5 67.58 25.15 5.68
CA SER A 5 66.86 25.04 4.40
C SER A 5 65.41 24.70 4.71
N ASN A 6 64.50 25.68 4.67
CA ASN A 6 63.06 25.43 4.62
C ASN A 6 62.58 25.73 3.19
N GLN A 7 62.20 24.66 2.51
CA GLN A 7 61.78 24.59 1.13
C GLN A 7 60.33 25.11 1.04
N GLU A 8 60.11 26.09 0.17
CA GLU A 8 58.80 26.64 -0.17
C GLU A 8 57.95 25.57 -0.87
N ALA A 9 56.86 25.14 -0.25
CA ALA A 9 55.82 24.36 -0.90
C ALA A 9 54.70 25.30 -1.35
N PHE A 10 54.84 25.82 -2.57
CA PHE A 10 53.74 26.44 -3.31
C PHE A 10 52.76 25.34 -3.73
N ALA A 11 51.56 25.35 -3.17
CA ALA A 11 50.41 24.58 -3.68
C ALA A 11 49.16 25.47 -3.69
N VAL A 12 48.71 25.79 -4.89
CA VAL A 12 47.41 26.40 -5.25
C VAL A 12 46.98 25.66 -6.54
N PRO A 13 45.69 25.36 -6.83
CA PRO A 13 44.46 25.91 -6.25
C PRO A 13 43.46 24.89 -5.69
N ASP A 14 42.68 25.34 -4.71
CA ASP A 14 41.37 24.78 -4.37
C ASP A 14 40.43 24.92 -5.58
N ARG A 15 40.00 23.79 -6.12
CA ARG A 15 39.03 23.69 -7.20
C ARG A 15 37.86 22.82 -6.75
N SER A 16 37.26 23.20 -5.64
CA SER A 16 35.99 22.60 -5.18
C SER A 16 34.84 23.49 -5.65
N ALA A 17 34.21 23.05 -6.74
CA ALA A 17 33.03 23.67 -7.33
C ALA A 17 31.89 23.83 -6.31
N PRO A 18 30.96 24.81 -6.50
CA PRO A 18 29.81 24.94 -5.63
C PRO A 18 28.91 23.72 -5.80
N ALA A 19 28.67 22.99 -4.70
CA ALA A 19 27.63 21.97 -4.63
C ALA A 19 26.26 22.66 -4.65
N THR A 20 25.80 23.03 -5.84
CA THR A 20 24.38 23.24 -6.11
C THR A 20 23.66 21.89 -6.07
N THR A 21 22.45 21.89 -5.52
CA THR A 21 21.43 20.84 -5.59
C THR A 21 21.59 19.67 -4.62
N SER A 22 20.89 19.78 -3.50
CA SER A 22 19.87 18.77 -3.18
C SER A 22 18.70 19.47 -2.48
N GLY A 23 17.99 20.28 -3.26
CA GLY A 23 16.61 20.63 -2.99
C GLY A 23 15.70 19.45 -3.35
N ALA A 24 15.94 18.26 -2.78
CA ALA A 24 14.92 17.23 -2.70
C ALA A 24 13.94 17.69 -1.61
N SER A 25 13.14 18.68 -2.02
CA SER A 25 12.18 19.38 -1.19
C SER A 25 11.19 18.34 -0.65
N ARG A 26 10.82 18.43 0.64
CA ARG A 26 9.71 17.65 1.23
C ARG A 26 8.43 17.68 0.38
N LEU A 27 8.33 18.65 -0.51
CA LEU A 27 7.27 18.83 -1.50
C LEU A 27 7.19 17.70 -2.56
N ASP A 28 8.31 17.06 -2.93
CA ASP A 28 8.30 15.98 -3.93
C ASP A 28 7.59 14.72 -3.39
N ALA A 29 7.70 14.45 -2.08
CA ALA A 29 7.05 13.31 -1.43
C ALA A 29 5.51 13.40 -1.45
N ALA A 30 4.94 14.60 -1.58
CA ALA A 30 3.49 14.79 -1.68
C ALA A 30 2.91 14.43 -3.06
N THR A 31 3.76 14.22 -4.06
CA THR A 31 3.35 13.88 -5.45
C THR A 31 3.85 12.52 -5.91
N THR A 32 4.56 11.77 -5.07
CA THR A 32 5.02 10.41 -5.39
C THR A 32 3.81 9.50 -5.57
N TYR A 33 3.53 9.14 -6.82
CA TYR A 33 2.57 8.11 -7.17
C TYR A 33 2.85 6.85 -6.34
N ALA A 34 1.92 6.49 -5.46
CA ALA A 34 2.00 5.33 -4.57
C ALA A 34 1.00 4.25 -5.05
N PRO A 35 1.34 3.46 -6.09
CA PRO A 35 0.41 2.51 -6.69
C PRO A 35 -0.14 1.48 -5.70
N ARG A 36 0.64 1.12 -4.68
CA ARG A 36 0.21 0.22 -3.60
C ARG A 36 -0.88 0.84 -2.72
N ASP A 37 -0.69 2.07 -2.26
CA ASP A 37 -1.66 2.77 -1.41
C ASP A 37 -2.94 3.10 -2.18
N HIS A 38 -2.79 3.40 -3.48
CA HIS A 38 -3.92 3.55 -4.38
C HIS A 38 -4.70 2.24 -4.55
N ALA A 39 -4.03 1.12 -4.84
CA ALA A 39 -4.67 -0.19 -4.94
C ALA A 39 -5.34 -0.63 -3.62
N ARG A 40 -4.70 -0.35 -2.48
CA ARG A 40 -5.26 -0.59 -1.14
C ARG A 40 -6.54 0.20 -0.93
N THR A 41 -6.54 1.48 -1.28
CA THR A 41 -7.72 2.35 -1.17
C THR A 41 -8.84 1.84 -2.07
N GLN A 42 -8.54 1.57 -3.35
CA GLN A 42 -9.50 1.02 -4.30
C GLN A 42 -10.12 -0.30 -3.81
N PHE A 43 -9.30 -1.23 -3.31
CA PHE A 43 -9.77 -2.51 -2.81
C PHE A 43 -10.68 -2.34 -1.60
N ARG A 44 -10.26 -1.52 -0.62
CA ARG A 44 -11.06 -1.22 0.57
C ARG A 44 -12.41 -0.59 0.21
N ASP A 45 -12.40 0.42 -0.66
CA ASP A 45 -13.61 1.15 -1.03
C ASP A 45 -14.59 0.27 -1.81
N TYR A 46 -14.07 -0.62 -2.67
CA TYR A 46 -14.89 -1.65 -3.33
C TYR A 46 -15.55 -2.59 -2.31
N LEU A 47 -14.80 -3.09 -1.32
CA LEU A 47 -15.35 -3.97 -0.29
C LEU A 47 -16.39 -3.25 0.58
N ALA A 48 -16.18 -1.98 0.88
CA ALA A 48 -17.16 -1.16 1.61
C ALA A 48 -18.47 -0.97 0.81
N GLN A 49 -18.39 -0.78 -0.51
CA GLN A 49 -19.58 -0.76 -1.37
C GLN A 49 -20.26 -2.13 -1.42
N LEU A 50 -19.47 -3.20 -1.44
CA LEU A 50 -19.99 -4.56 -1.48
C LEU A 50 -20.80 -4.92 -0.22
N ILE A 51 -20.48 -4.35 0.94
CA ILE A 51 -21.32 -4.46 2.15
C ILE A 51 -22.76 -4.01 1.84
N GLY A 52 -22.94 -2.80 1.31
CA GLY A 52 -24.27 -2.27 0.98
C GLY A 52 -25.00 -3.10 -0.09
N VAL A 53 -24.26 -3.76 -0.97
CA VAL A 53 -24.81 -4.68 -1.98
C VAL A 53 -25.27 -6.00 -1.36
N VAL A 54 -24.51 -6.57 -0.42
CA VAL A 54 -24.86 -7.80 0.29
C VAL A 54 -26.00 -7.55 1.30
N GLU A 55 -26.08 -6.35 1.89
CA GLU A 55 -27.20 -5.96 2.76
C GLU A 55 -28.55 -6.03 2.03
N GLN A 56 -28.57 -5.75 0.72
CA GLN A 56 -29.77 -5.81 -0.13
C GLN A 56 -30.11 -7.22 -0.64
N HIS A 57 -29.37 -8.25 -0.23
CA HIS A 57 -29.64 -9.62 -0.65
C HIS A 57 -31.08 -10.03 -0.27
N PRO A 58 -31.87 -10.58 -1.22
CA PRO A 58 -33.32 -10.77 -1.05
C PRO A 58 -33.67 -11.77 0.05
N GLU A 59 -32.81 -12.78 0.23
CA GLU A 59 -33.00 -13.83 1.23
C GLU A 59 -32.09 -13.56 2.44
N PRO A 60 -32.63 -13.41 3.66
CA PRO A 60 -31.83 -13.47 4.87
C PRO A 60 -31.28 -14.88 5.06
N GLY A 61 -30.04 -15.00 5.52
CA GLY A 61 -29.41 -16.30 5.69
C GLY A 61 -28.03 -16.22 6.31
N MET A 62 -27.59 -17.34 6.88
CA MET A 62 -26.31 -17.43 7.60
C MET A 62 -25.12 -17.01 6.72
N ALA A 63 -25.11 -17.42 5.44
CA ALA A 63 -24.03 -17.05 4.52
C ALA A 63 -23.98 -15.54 4.21
N ARG A 64 -25.15 -14.88 4.09
CA ARG A 64 -25.25 -13.43 3.94
C ARG A 64 -24.70 -12.72 5.17
N ASP A 65 -25.15 -13.11 6.36
CA ASP A 65 -24.78 -12.44 7.60
C ASP A 65 -23.28 -12.66 7.92
N GLU A 66 -22.76 -13.87 7.66
CA GLU A 66 -21.32 -14.11 7.77
C GLU A 66 -20.53 -13.29 6.73
N SER A 67 -21.02 -13.20 5.48
CA SER A 67 -20.37 -12.36 4.46
C SER A 67 -20.24 -10.91 4.90
N LEU A 68 -21.31 -10.33 5.46
CA LEU A 68 -21.31 -8.95 5.97
C LEU A 68 -20.28 -8.76 7.07
N TRP A 69 -20.26 -9.67 8.05
CA TRP A 69 -19.30 -9.61 9.15
C TRP A 69 -17.85 -9.71 8.63
N ARG A 70 -17.58 -10.67 7.72
CA ARG A 70 -16.25 -10.87 7.15
C ARG A 70 -15.79 -9.71 6.27
N LEU A 71 -16.70 -9.09 5.51
CA LEU A 71 -16.43 -7.90 4.72
C LEU A 71 -16.01 -6.74 5.62
N ALA A 72 -16.77 -6.47 6.68
CA ALA A 72 -16.45 -5.41 7.64
C ALA A 72 -15.07 -5.66 8.30
N GLU A 73 -14.80 -6.88 8.75
CA GLU A 73 -13.50 -7.23 9.33
C GLU A 73 -12.32 -7.04 8.36
N LEU A 74 -12.53 -7.30 7.06
CA LEU A 74 -11.51 -7.12 6.04
C LEU A 74 -11.28 -5.64 5.71
N VAL A 75 -12.35 -4.84 5.62
CA VAL A 75 -12.27 -3.38 5.46
C VAL A 75 -11.51 -2.75 6.64
N ASP A 76 -11.81 -3.19 7.86
CA ASP A 76 -11.11 -2.74 9.07
C ASP A 76 -9.63 -3.11 9.01
N GLU A 77 -9.29 -4.35 8.65
CA GLU A 77 -7.89 -4.79 8.53
C GLU A 77 -7.12 -3.98 7.48
N LEU A 78 -7.76 -3.70 6.34
CA LEU A 78 -7.21 -2.86 5.27
C LEU A 78 -7.04 -1.40 5.70
N SER A 79 -7.67 -0.96 6.78
CA SER A 79 -7.55 0.41 7.30
C SER A 79 -6.48 0.56 8.38
N ARG A 80 -5.87 -0.55 8.84
CA ARG A 80 -4.85 -0.52 9.89
C ARG A 80 -3.51 0.01 9.39
N ASP A 81 -2.76 0.62 10.30
CA ASP A 81 -1.37 0.99 10.10
C ASP A 81 -0.56 0.58 11.36
N PRO A 82 0.39 -0.37 11.27
CA PRO A 82 0.79 -1.09 10.05
C PRO A 82 -0.25 -2.11 9.60
N LEU A 83 -0.41 -2.24 8.29
CA LEU A 83 -1.21 -3.30 7.66
C LEU A 83 -0.49 -4.66 7.79
N SER A 84 -1.24 -5.73 8.04
CA SER A 84 -0.71 -7.10 8.07
C SER A 84 -1.14 -7.89 6.82
N PRO A 85 -0.26 -8.09 5.81
CA PRO A 85 -0.62 -8.80 4.58
C PRO A 85 -1.14 -10.22 4.84
N ARG A 86 -0.53 -10.93 5.80
CA ARG A 86 -0.94 -12.28 6.19
C ARG A 86 -2.38 -12.30 6.72
N ARG A 87 -2.78 -11.32 7.54
CA ARG A 87 -4.14 -11.25 8.09
C ARG A 87 -5.14 -10.89 7.01
N VAL A 88 -4.82 -9.93 6.14
CA VAL A 88 -5.66 -9.56 4.99
C VAL A 88 -5.88 -10.79 4.07
N GLN A 89 -4.82 -11.50 3.68
CA GLN A 89 -4.93 -12.71 2.84
C GLN A 89 -5.77 -13.80 3.52
N SER A 90 -5.53 -14.03 4.81
CA SER A 90 -6.28 -15.04 5.57
C SER A 90 -7.76 -14.70 5.69
N ARG A 91 -8.11 -13.42 5.82
CA ARG A 91 -9.50 -12.93 5.82
C ARG A 91 -10.13 -13.07 4.44
N TRP A 92 -9.42 -12.69 3.38
CA TRP A 92 -9.87 -12.85 1.99
C TRP A 92 -10.22 -14.30 1.65
N LEU A 93 -9.34 -15.25 1.97
CA LEU A 93 -9.56 -16.67 1.70
C LEU A 93 -10.80 -17.25 2.40
N ARG A 94 -11.16 -16.74 3.58
CA ARG A 94 -12.39 -17.15 4.28
C ARG A 94 -13.65 -16.49 3.71
N LEU A 95 -13.51 -15.30 3.13
CA LEU A 95 -14.62 -14.54 2.55
C LEU A 95 -15.01 -15.06 1.16
N VAL A 96 -14.03 -15.47 0.33
CA VAL A 96 -14.27 -15.89 -1.07
C VAL A 96 -15.38 -16.95 -1.24
N PRO A 97 -15.42 -18.04 -0.45
CA PRO A 97 -16.49 -19.03 -0.59
C PRO A 97 -17.88 -18.44 -0.31
N LEU A 98 -17.99 -17.58 0.70
CA LEU A 98 -19.25 -16.94 1.07
C LEU A 98 -19.72 -15.96 0.00
N LEU A 99 -18.80 -15.17 -0.58
CA LEU A 99 -19.13 -14.29 -1.71
C LEU A 99 -19.59 -15.08 -2.93
N SER A 100 -18.98 -16.24 -3.21
CA SER A 100 -19.37 -17.09 -4.33
C SER A 100 -20.78 -17.67 -4.17
N GLU A 101 -21.22 -17.88 -2.93
CA GLU A 101 -22.57 -18.35 -2.60
C GLU A 101 -23.60 -17.21 -2.67
N VAL A 102 -23.31 -16.08 -2.01
CA VAL A 102 -24.27 -14.97 -1.85
C VAL A 102 -24.35 -14.11 -3.11
N ARG A 103 -23.24 -13.96 -3.85
CA ARG A 103 -23.11 -13.12 -5.05
C ARG A 103 -22.15 -13.74 -6.07
N PRO A 104 -22.60 -14.78 -6.79
CA PRO A 104 -21.76 -15.50 -7.77
C PRO A 104 -21.35 -14.64 -8.97
N ASP A 105 -21.97 -13.48 -9.17
CA ASP A 105 -21.64 -12.51 -10.20
C ASP A 105 -20.39 -11.68 -9.91
N ILE A 106 -19.86 -11.74 -8.68
CA ILE A 106 -18.66 -10.98 -8.30
C ILE A 106 -17.42 -11.54 -9.01
N PRO A 107 -16.60 -10.69 -9.64
CA PRO A 107 -15.37 -11.12 -10.30
C PRO A 107 -14.23 -11.38 -9.30
N ILE A 108 -14.32 -12.50 -8.55
CA ILE A 108 -13.32 -12.90 -7.54
C ILE A 108 -11.87 -12.88 -8.06
N PRO A 109 -11.55 -13.32 -9.31
CA PRO A 109 -10.18 -13.25 -9.82
C PRO A 109 -9.65 -11.81 -9.89
N ALA A 110 -10.43 -10.89 -10.43
CA ALA A 110 -10.03 -9.48 -10.56
C ALA A 110 -9.83 -8.81 -9.19
N LEU A 111 -10.67 -9.16 -8.21
CA LEU A 111 -10.52 -8.69 -6.83
C LEU A 111 -9.29 -9.27 -6.15
N THR A 112 -8.95 -10.52 -6.43
CA THR A 112 -7.74 -11.16 -5.92
C THR A 112 -6.49 -10.48 -6.50
N ASP A 113 -6.49 -10.12 -7.79
CA ASP A 113 -5.40 -9.37 -8.40
C ASP A 113 -5.26 -7.94 -7.84
N LEU A 114 -6.39 -7.29 -7.54
CA LEU A 114 -6.39 -5.98 -6.90
C LEU A 114 -5.85 -6.08 -5.45
N LEU A 115 -6.22 -7.13 -4.72
CA LEU A 115 -5.67 -7.43 -3.40
C LEU A 115 -4.15 -7.63 -3.45
N HIS A 116 -3.63 -8.44 -4.36
CA HIS A 116 -2.18 -8.66 -4.46
C HIS A 116 -1.42 -7.35 -4.74
N ARG A 117 -1.97 -6.48 -5.59
CA ARG A 117 -1.42 -5.13 -5.82
C ARG A 117 -1.46 -4.27 -4.55
N ALA A 118 -2.55 -4.31 -3.77
CA ALA A 118 -2.66 -3.61 -2.49
C ALA A 118 -1.66 -4.13 -1.44
N LEU A 119 -1.37 -5.43 -1.45
CA LEU A 119 -0.42 -6.06 -0.53
C LEU A 119 1.04 -5.90 -0.98
N GLY A 120 1.29 -5.54 -2.24
CA GLY A 120 2.64 -5.50 -2.82
C GLY A 120 3.19 -6.90 -3.09
N THR A 121 2.32 -7.86 -3.41
CA THR A 121 2.67 -9.26 -3.70
C THR A 121 2.35 -9.66 -5.15
N ALA A 122 2.00 -8.69 -5.99
CA ALA A 122 1.76 -8.87 -7.42
C ALA A 122 3.08 -8.82 -8.21
#